data_AF-A0AAP8HU15-F1
#
_entry.id   AF-A0AAP8HU15-F1
#
_cell.length_a   1.000
_cell.length_b   1.000
_cell.length_c   1.000
_cell.angle_alpha   90.00
_cell.angle_beta   90.00
_cell.angle_gamma   90.00
#
_symmetry.space_group_name_H-M   'P 1'
#
loop_
_entity.id
_entity.type
_entity.pdbx_description
1 polymer ?
#
loop_
_entity_poly.entity_id
_entity_poly.type
_entity_poly.pdbx_seq_one_letter_code
_entity_poly.pdbx_strand_id
1 'polypeptide(L)' 'VAAVTLTTRRTFAGLAGELGAHVSEQPFFDRQLFGGADHDDEMLLRIGPFTLPAP' A
#
# COMPACT_ATOMS: atom_id res chain seq x y z
N VAL A 1 -1.37 -11.53 -2.60
CA VAL A 1 -1.35 -10.12 -2.15
C VAL A 1 -1.89 -10.14 -0.73
N ALA A 2 -1.37 -9.33 0.19
CA ALA A 2 -1.79 -9.37 1.58
C ALA A 2 -2.87 -8.31 1.81
N ALA A 3 -3.99 -8.68 2.43
CA ALA A 3 -5.07 -7.74 2.74
C ALA A 3 -4.54 -6.56 3.58
N VAL A 4 -4.91 -5.34 3.18
CA VAL A 4 -4.48 -4.10 3.85
C VAL A 4 -5.28 -3.87 5.13
N THR A 5 -4.81 -4.46 6.23
CA THR A 5 -5.39 -4.27 7.57
C THR A 5 -4.96 -2.93 8.21
N LEU A 6 -5.66 -2.47 9.25
CA LEU A 6 -5.28 -1.26 10.01
C LEU A 6 -3.87 -1.37 10.62
N THR A 7 -3.49 -2.56 11.08
CA THR A 7 -2.16 -2.84 11.62
C THR A 7 -1.10 -2.64 10.54
N THR A 8 -1.32 -3.24 9.37
CA THR A 8 -0.43 -3.11 8.22
C THR A 8 -0.31 -1.64 7.77
N ARG A 9 -1.42 -0.89 7.70
CA ARG A 9 -1.41 0.55 7.38
C ARG A 9 -0.55 1.36 8.33
N ARG A 10 -0.66 1.11 9.64
CA ARG A 10 0.14 1.81 10.67
C ARG A 10 1.63 1.53 10.53
N THR A 11 2.01 0.28 10.28
CA THR A 11 3.41 -0.10 10.04
C THR A 11 4.00 0.69 8.87
N PHE A 12 3.26 0.77 7.76
CA PHE A 12 3.70 1.49 6.57
C PHE A 12 3.70 3.01 6.75
N ALA A 13 2.74 3.58 7.48
CA ALA A 13 2.74 5.00 7.84
C ALA A 13 3.94 5.38 8.72
N GLY A 14 4.31 4.51 9.68
CA GLY A 14 5.52 4.71 10.49
C GLY A 14 6.78 4.73 9.65
N LEU A 15 6.94 3.73 8.77
CA LEU A 15 8.08 3.63 7.85
C LEU A 15 8.18 4.86 6.92
N ALA A 16 7.04 5.33 6.41
CA ALA A 16 7.00 6.51 5.56
C ALA A 16 7.42 7.78 6.32
N GLY A 17 6.96 7.93 7.57
CA GLY A 17 7.36 9.03 8.45
C GLY A 17 8.86 9.06 8.73
N GLU A 18 9.48 7.91 8.98
CA GLU A 18 10.93 7.80 9.19
C GLU A 18 11.75 8.18 7.96
N LEU A 19 11.21 7.90 6.77
CA LEU A 19 11.88 8.16 5.48
C LEU A 19 11.48 9.49 4.83
N GLY A 20 10.63 10.29 5.49
CA GLY A 20 10.11 11.54 4.95
C GLY A 20 9.27 11.35 3.67
N ALA A 21 8.64 10.19 3.51
CA ALA A 21 7.88 9.81 2.33
C ALA A 21 6.36 9.92 2.56
N HIS A 22 5.61 10.12 1.48
CA HIS A 22 4.15 10.16 1.53
C HIS A 22 3.54 8.76 1.36
N VAL A 23 2.42 8.47 2.03
CA VAL A 23 1.63 7.24 1.85
C VAL A 23 0.34 7.56 1.09
N SER A 24 0.07 6.85 0.01
CA SER A 24 -1.18 6.96 -0.75
C SER A 24 -1.85 5.59 -0.92
N GLU A 25 -3.16 5.54 -0.74
CA GLU A 25 -3.97 4.33 -0.93
C GLU A 25 -4.84 4.47 -2.19
N GLN A 26 -4.91 3.41 -3.01
CA GLN A 26 -5.76 3.38 -4.20
C GLN A 26 -6.32 1.97 -4.42
N PRO A 27 -7.51 1.81 -5.02
CA PRO A 27 -8.00 0.49 -5.44
C PRO A 27 -7.00 -0.19 -6.37
N PHE A 28 -6.67 -1.45 -6.13
CA PHE A 28 -5.70 -2.17 -6.96
C PHE A 28 -6.33 -3.28 -7.78
N PHE A 29 -7.05 -4.17 -7.11
CA PHE A 29 -7.73 -5.25 -7.78
C PHE A 29 -9.22 -5.04 -7.64
N ASP A 30 -9.83 -4.72 -8.77
CA ASP A 30 -11.27 -4.84 -8.90
C ASP A 30 -11.61 -6.33 -8.98
N ARG A 31 -12.72 -6.76 -8.36
CA ARG A 31 -13.15 -8.16 -8.26
C ARG A 31 -13.16 -8.91 -9.60
N GLN A 32 -13.26 -8.16 -10.68
CA GLN A 32 -13.25 -8.62 -12.07
C GLN A 32 -11.90 -9.21 -12.54
N LEU A 33 -10.77 -8.86 -11.90
CA LEU A 33 -9.43 -9.32 -12.32
C LEU A 33 -9.05 -10.70 -11.74
N PHE A 34 -9.70 -11.13 -10.65
CA PHE A 34 -9.39 -12.40 -9.96
C PHE A 34 -10.21 -13.60 -10.44
N GLY A 35 -10.91 -13.51 -11.58
CA GLY A 35 -11.57 -14.66 -12.20
C GLY A 35 -12.72 -15.27 -11.38
N GLY A 36 -13.37 -14.48 -10.53
CA GLY A 36 -14.55 -14.91 -9.78
C GLY A 36 -14.27 -15.64 -8.46
N ALA A 37 -13.03 -15.67 -7.99
CA ALA A 37 -12.74 -16.09 -6.62
C ALA A 37 -13.21 -15.02 -5.62
N ASP A 38 -13.75 -15.46 -4.47
CA ASP A 38 -14.30 -14.60 -3.43
C ASP A 38 -13.16 -13.91 -2.66
N HIS A 39 -12.63 -12.85 -3.27
CA HIS A 39 -11.59 -12.01 -2.68
C HIS A 39 -12.21 -10.69 -2.23
N ASP A 40 -11.81 -10.24 -1.05
CA ASP A 40 -12.08 -8.89 -0.56
C ASP A 40 -11.41 -7.86 -1.49
N ASP A 41 -12.01 -6.68 -1.64
CA ASP A 41 -11.44 -5.59 -2.42
C ASP A 41 -10.04 -5.24 -1.90
N GLU A 42 -9.00 -5.47 -2.71
CA GLU A 42 -7.62 -5.24 -2.31
C GLU A 42 -7.19 -3.80 -2.64
N MET A 43 -6.80 -3.07 -1.59
CA MET A 43 -6.23 -1.71 -1.70
C MET A 43 -4.72 -1.80 -1.98
N LEU A 44 -4.21 -1.01 -2.92
CA LEU A 44 -2.77 -0.76 -3.08
C LEU A 44 -2.35 0.29 -2.07
N LEU A 45 -1.30 -0.01 -1.30
CA LEU A 45 -0.59 0.99 -0.51
C LEU A 45 0.72 1.36 -1.20
N ARG A 46 0.92 2.65 -1.48
CA ARG A 46 2.16 3.16 -2.09
C ARG A 46 2.86 4.11 -1.11
N ILE A 47 4.15 3.90 -0.92
CA ILE A 47 5.02 4.78 -0.13
C ILE A 47 6.06 5.41 -1.06
N GLY A 48 6.14 6.74 -1.03
CA GLY A 48 7.17 7.48 -1.76
C GLY A 48 6.73 8.89 -2.16
N PRO A 49 7.60 9.63 -2.86
CA PRO A 49 8.98 9.27 -3.19
C PRO A 49 9.87 9.19 -1.95
N PHE A 50 10.93 8.37 -2.01
CA PHE A 50 11.99 8.37 -1.00
C PHE A 50 13.11 9.29 -1.45
N THR A 51 13.58 10.15 -0.55
CA THR A 51 14.78 10.95 -0.81
C THR A 51 15.99 10.03 -0.69
N LEU A 52 16.47 9.51 -1.81
CA LEU A 52 17.74 8.79 -1.84
C LEU A 52 18.87 9.80 -1.65
N PRO A 53 19.89 9.52 -0.81
CA PRO A 53 21.08 10.36 -0.77
C PRO A 53 21.68 10.42 -2.18
N ALA A 54 22.05 11.63 -2.63
CA ALA A 54 22.71 11.83 -3.91
C ALA A 54 24.02 11.00 -3.96
N PRO A 55 24.35 10.38 -5.11
CA PRO A 55 25.56 9.57 -5.25
C PRO A 55 26.85 10.36 -5.00
#